data_AF-A0AAU0UE01-F1
#
_entry.id   AF-A0AAU0UE01-F1
#
_cell.length_a   1.000
_cell.length_b   1.000
_cell.length_c   1.000
_cell.angle_alpha   90.00
_cell.angle_beta   90.00
_cell.angle_gamma   90.00
#
_symmetry.space_group_name_H-M   'P 1'
#
loop_
_entity.id
_entity.type
_entity.pdbx_description
1 polymer ?
#
loop_
_entity_poly.entity_id
_entity_poly.type
_entity_poly.pdbx_seq_one_letter_code
_entity_poly.pdbx_strand_id
1 'polypeptide(L)'
;MIGVPMPDPRHKTIADLSAQIDYFLATGKKIQDIPRGVSASATFSGTTTYSEKLRARRDAKAPELRKHADAGLTVAEAAKAVGIHVKTVALIARENGFTFSKKT
;
A
#
# COMPACT_ATOMS: atom_id res chain seq x y z
N MET A 1 -48.32 33.77 8.84
CA MET A 1 -47.58 33.57 7.57
C MET A 1 -46.45 32.59 7.89
N ILE A 2 -46.68 31.30 7.70
CA ILE A 2 -45.70 30.26 8.09
C ILE A 2 -44.71 30.13 6.95
N GLY A 3 -43.45 30.51 7.22
CA GLY A 3 -42.38 30.56 6.25
C GLY A 3 -42.16 29.19 5.61
N VAL A 4 -42.08 29.18 4.29
CA VAL A 4 -41.78 27.98 3.49
C VAL A 4 -40.50 27.35 4.06
N PRO A 5 -40.48 26.04 4.38
CA PRO A 5 -39.29 25.41 4.92
C PRO A 5 -38.13 25.57 3.94
N MET A 6 -36.99 26.01 4.46
CA MET A 6 -35.75 26.19 3.69
C MET A 6 -35.44 24.88 2.94
N PRO A 7 -35.16 24.91 1.63
CA PRO A 7 -34.82 23.70 0.88
C PRO A 7 -33.63 23.00 1.53
N ASP A 8 -33.77 21.71 1.85
CA ASP A 8 -32.66 20.95 2.45
C ASP A 8 -31.49 20.92 1.44
N PRO A 9 -30.29 21.41 1.81
CA PRO A 9 -29.13 21.51 0.93
C PRO A 9 -28.75 20.18 0.26
N ARG A 10 -29.15 19.04 0.85
CA ARG A 10 -28.97 17.71 0.25
C ARG A 10 -29.65 17.56 -1.10
N HIS A 11 -30.76 18.25 -1.36
CA HIS A 11 -31.46 18.18 -2.64
C HIS A 11 -30.59 18.70 -3.79
N LYS A 12 -29.86 19.80 -3.54
CA LYS A 12 -28.92 20.33 -4.53
C LYS A 12 -27.78 19.35 -4.79
N THR A 13 -27.20 18.78 -3.73
CA THR A 13 -26.14 17.77 -3.86
C THR A 13 -26.60 16.53 -4.62
N ILE A 14 -27.83 16.06 -4.39
CA ILE A 14 -28.40 14.90 -5.10
C ILE A 14 -28.61 15.22 -6.59
N ALA A 15 -29.12 16.41 -6.90
CA ALA A 15 -29.30 16.83 -8.29
C ALA A 15 -27.96 16.93 -9.02
N ASP A 16 -26.96 17.54 -8.39
CA ASP A 16 -25.61 17.69 -8.94
C ASP A 16 -24.93 16.33 -9.17
N LEU A 17 -25.06 15.38 -8.22
CA LEU A 17 -24.54 14.02 -8.36
C LEU A 17 -25.24 13.24 -9.48
N SER A 18 -26.56 13.37 -9.58
CA SER A 18 -27.35 12.69 -10.63
C SER A 18 -26.91 13.16 -12.02
N ALA A 19 -26.77 14.48 -12.22
CA ALA A 19 -26.29 15.04 -13.47
C ALA A 19 -24.88 14.57 -13.85
N GLN A 20 -23.98 14.40 -12.87
CA GLN A 20 -22.63 13.89 -13.11
C GLN A 20 -22.63 12.41 -13.53
N ILE A 21 -23.49 11.60 -12.91
CA ILE A 21 -23.67 10.19 -13.28
C ILE A 21 -24.20 10.09 -14.72
N ASP A 22 -25.23 10.87 -15.05
CA ASP A 22 -25.81 10.88 -16.40
C ASP A 22 -24.79 11.30 -17.46
N TYR A 23 -24.01 12.35 -17.19
CA TYR A 23 -22.93 12.78 -18.08
C TYR A 23 -21.86 11.69 -18.27
N PHE A 24 -21.43 11.04 -17.18
CA PHE A 24 -20.45 9.95 -17.24
C PHE A 24 -20.95 8.80 -18.13
N LEU A 25 -22.20 8.38 -17.96
CA LEU A 25 -22.81 7.31 -18.76
C LEU A 25 -23.05 7.73 -20.22
N ALA A 26 -23.46 8.98 -20.47
CA ALA A 26 -23.68 9.53 -21.81
C ALA A 26 -22.40 9.60 -22.65
N THR A 27 -21.24 9.80 -22.01
CA THR A 27 -19.92 9.78 -22.68
C THR A 27 -19.43 8.36 -23.02
N GLY A 28 -20.29 7.35 -22.89
CA GLY A 28 -19.99 5.96 -23.21
C GLY A 28 -19.12 5.25 -22.17
N LYS A 29 -18.91 5.86 -21.00
CA LYS A 29 -18.21 5.21 -19.88
C LYS A 29 -19.14 4.19 -19.21
N LYS A 30 -18.55 3.18 -18.58
CA LYS A 30 -19.29 2.09 -17.93
C LYS A 30 -18.95 1.99 -16.46
N ILE A 31 -19.94 1.60 -15.68
CA ILE A 31 -19.77 1.26 -14.27
C ILE A 31 -19.02 -0.07 -14.21
N GLN A 32 -18.01 -0.15 -13.35
CA GLN A 32 -17.23 -1.35 -13.10
C GLN A 32 -17.39 -1.74 -11.63
N ASP A 33 -17.65 -3.01 -11.38
CA ASP A 33 -17.55 -3.57 -10.03
C ASP A 33 -16.08 -3.81 -9.69
N ILE A 34 -15.59 -3.20 -8.61
CA ILE A 34 -14.20 -3.34 -8.15
C ILE A 34 -14.23 -4.12 -6.84
N PRO A 35 -13.70 -5.36 -6.83
CA PRO A 35 -13.65 -6.15 -5.60
C PRO A 35 -12.90 -5.41 -4.50
N ARG A 36 -13.39 -5.56 -3.27
CA ARG A 36 -12.80 -4.91 -2.09
C ARG A 36 -11.33 -5.32 -1.94
N GLY A 37 -10.44 -4.34 -1.85
CA GLY A 37 -8.99 -4.56 -1.71
C GLY A 37 -8.22 -4.56 -3.04
N VAL A 38 -8.88 -4.39 -4.19
CA VAL A 38 -8.22 -4.19 -5.47
C VAL A 38 -8.00 -2.69 -5.69
N SER A 39 -6.74 -2.24 -5.63
CA SER A 39 -6.34 -0.93 -6.15
C SER A 39 -5.93 -1.05 -7.62
N ALA A 40 -5.95 0.06 -8.36
CA ALA A 40 -5.54 0.09 -9.76
C ALA A 40 -4.15 -0.54 -9.96
N SER A 41 -4.07 -1.66 -10.69
CA SER A 41 -2.82 -2.12 -11.29
C SER A 41 -2.61 -1.30 -12.56
N ALA A 42 -2.10 -0.09 -12.39
CA ALA A 42 -1.76 0.76 -13.53
C ALA A 42 -0.32 0.47 -13.94
N THR A 43 -0.13 0.02 -15.18
CA THR A 43 1.16 -0.10 -15.88
C THR A 43 1.76 1.28 -16.23
N PHE A 44 1.36 2.34 -15.52
CA PHE A 44 1.89 3.68 -15.71
C PHE A 44 3.17 3.81 -14.89
N SER A 45 4.27 4.24 -15.51
CA SER A 45 5.54 4.53 -14.84
C SER A 45 5.33 5.55 -13.72
N GLY A 46 5.06 5.07 -12.49
CA GLY A 46 4.70 5.92 -11.34
C GLY A 46 3.75 5.27 -10.33
N THR A 47 2.98 4.25 -10.72
CA THR A 47 1.95 3.60 -9.87
C THR A 47 2.43 2.40 -9.05
N THR A 48 3.74 2.25 -8.81
CA THR A 48 4.18 1.37 -7.71
C THR A 48 3.62 1.92 -6.40
N THR A 49 2.77 1.14 -5.74
CA THR A 49 2.21 1.47 -4.44
C THR A 49 3.34 1.74 -3.43
N TYR A 50 3.08 2.56 -2.41
CA TYR A 50 4.09 2.82 -1.36
C TYR A 50 4.60 1.52 -0.72
N SER A 51 3.73 0.52 -0.58
CA SER A 51 4.06 -0.83 -0.13
C SER A 51 5.06 -1.55 -1.03
N GLU A 52 4.91 -1.47 -2.36
CA GLU A 52 5.86 -2.09 -3.30
C GLU A 52 7.22 -1.39 -3.24
N LYS A 53 7.25 -0.06 -3.13
CA LYS A 53 8.51 0.69 -2.94
C LYS A 53 9.22 0.28 -1.65
N LEU A 54 8.46 0.11 -0.56
CA LEU A 54 9.01 -0.38 0.71
C LEU A 54 9.51 -1.82 0.62
N ARG A 55 8.84 -2.68 -0.14
CA ARG A 55 9.29 -4.06 -0.38
C ARG A 55 10.58 -4.07 -1.20
N ALA A 56 10.65 -3.33 -2.30
CA ALA A 56 11.88 -3.21 -3.10
C ALA A 56 13.08 -2.69 -2.28
N ARG A 57 12.87 -1.70 -1.40
CA ARG A 57 13.92 -1.19 -0.49
C ARG A 57 14.40 -2.25 0.52
N ARG A 58 13.50 -3.14 0.95
CA ARG A 58 13.80 -4.24 1.87
C ARG A 58 14.55 -5.36 1.16
N ASP A 59 14.10 -5.73 -0.04
CA ASP A 59 14.73 -6.76 -0.86
C ASP A 59 16.14 -6.34 -1.30
N ALA A 60 16.38 -5.05 -1.54
CA ALA A 60 17.72 -4.52 -1.81
C ALA A 60 18.72 -4.77 -0.66
N LYS A 61 18.24 -4.89 0.59
CA LYS A 61 19.08 -5.18 1.77
C LYS A 61 19.21 -6.68 2.06
N ALA A 62 18.43 -7.53 1.39
CA ALA A 62 18.43 -8.97 1.62
C ALA A 62 19.80 -9.63 1.34
N PRO A 63 20.56 -9.29 0.28
CA PRO A 63 21.85 -9.93 0.01
C PRO A 63 22.90 -9.68 1.11
N GLU A 64 22.96 -8.47 1.65
CA GLU A 64 23.87 -8.11 2.73
C GLU A 64 23.49 -8.85 4.03
N LEU A 65 22.20 -8.84 4.37
CA LEU A 65 21.68 -9.57 5.53
C LEU A 65 21.86 -11.08 5.40
N ARG A 66 21.79 -11.62 4.18
CA ARG A 66 22.05 -13.03 3.90
C ARG A 66 23.51 -13.39 4.20
N LYS A 67 24.48 -12.56 3.81
CA LYS A 67 25.90 -12.76 4.15
C LYS A 67 26.11 -12.81 5.68
N HIS A 68 25.43 -11.95 6.42
CA HIS A 68 25.49 -11.97 7.88
C HIS A 68 24.86 -13.24 8.47
N ALA A 69 23.74 -13.69 7.92
CA ALA A 69 23.11 -14.95 8.34
C ALA A 69 24.03 -16.16 8.04
N ASP A 70 24.63 -16.20 6.86
CA ASP A 70 25.55 -17.27 6.45
C ASP A 70 26.85 -17.25 7.28
N ALA A 71 27.31 -16.07 7.72
CA ALA A 71 28.42 -15.91 8.66
C ALA A 71 28.05 -16.25 10.13
N GLY A 72 26.81 -16.71 10.38
CA GLY A 72 26.36 -17.15 11.69
C GLY A 72 26.00 -16.02 12.66
N LEU A 73 25.93 -14.77 12.21
CA LEU A 73 25.52 -13.66 13.07
C LEU A 73 24.06 -13.82 13.50
N THR A 74 23.75 -13.26 14.67
CA THR A 74 22.37 -13.16 15.15
C THR A 74 21.65 -11.98 14.49
N VAL A 75 20.31 -11.98 14.56
CA VAL A 75 19.48 -10.87 14.04
C VAL A 75 19.90 -9.52 14.62
N ALA A 76 20.26 -9.47 15.91
CA ALA A 76 20.65 -8.23 16.59
C ALA A 76 22.01 -7.70 16.12
N GLU A 77 22.96 -8.59 15.86
CA GLU A 77 24.29 -8.23 15.34
C GLU A 77 24.21 -7.76 13.90
N ALA A 78 23.43 -8.46 13.06
CA ALA A 78 23.16 -8.04 11.69
C ALA A 78 22.43 -6.68 11.64
N ALA A 79 21.47 -6.45 12.56
CA ALA A 79 20.79 -5.16 12.70
C ALA A 79 21.75 -4.02 13.03
N LYS A 80 22.70 -4.26 13.95
CA LYS A 80 23.73 -3.29 14.33
C LYS A 80 24.70 -3.02 13.18
N ALA A 81 25.10 -4.05 12.43
CA ALA A 81 26.01 -3.91 11.30
C ALA A 81 25.41 -3.09 10.16
N VAL A 82 24.14 -3.33 9.82
CA VAL A 82 23.43 -2.66 8.71
C VAL A 82 22.77 -1.33 9.15
N GLY A 83 22.72 -1.07 10.46
CA GLY A 83 22.14 0.16 11.02
C GLY A 83 20.61 0.24 10.89
N ILE A 84 19.92 -0.90 10.96
CA ILE A 84 18.45 -0.97 10.84
C ILE A 84 17.82 -1.67 12.05
N HIS A 85 16.53 -1.43 12.27
CA HIS A 85 15.82 -2.00 13.41
C HIS A 85 15.72 -3.54 13.32
N VAL A 86 15.87 -4.24 14.45
CA VAL A 86 15.86 -5.72 14.54
C VAL A 86 14.60 -6.34 13.91
N LYS A 87 13.42 -5.74 14.13
CA LYS A 87 12.17 -6.19 13.49
C LYS A 87 12.22 -6.11 11.97
N THR A 88 12.91 -5.11 11.42
CA THR A 88 13.06 -4.95 9.96
C THR A 88 13.96 -6.04 9.39
N VAL A 89 15.04 -6.40 10.09
CA VAL A 89 15.90 -7.55 9.71
C VAL A 89 15.11 -8.86 9.70
N ALA A 90 14.35 -9.13 10.78
CA ALA A 90 13.51 -10.32 10.86
C ALA A 90 12.45 -10.37 9.75
N LEU A 91 11.87 -9.21 9.41
CA LEU A 91 10.89 -9.09 8.34
C LEU A 91 11.51 -9.34 6.96
N ILE A 92 12.69 -8.76 6.67
CA ILE A 92 13.42 -9.00 5.42
C ILE A 92 13.77 -10.48 5.28
N ALA A 93 14.26 -11.10 6.35
CA ALA A 93 14.61 -12.52 6.37
C ALA A 93 13.41 -13.42 6.05
N ARG A 94 12.25 -13.13 6.67
CA ARG A 94 11.00 -13.83 6.40
C ARG A 94 10.51 -13.63 4.96
N GLU A 95 10.57 -12.41 4.44
CA GLU A 95 10.14 -12.09 3.07
C GLU A 95 11.05 -12.71 2.01
N ASN A 96 12.33 -12.95 2.32
CA ASN A 96 13.35 -13.46 1.41
C ASN A 96 13.77 -14.91 1.70
N GLY A 97 13.07 -15.61 2.59
CA GLY A 97 13.23 -17.05 2.81
C GLY A 97 14.55 -17.48 3.46
N PHE A 98 15.13 -16.67 4.35
CA PHE A 98 16.31 -17.06 5.12
C PHE A 98 16.14 -16.84 6.61
N THR A 99 16.96 -17.50 7.42
CA THR A 99 16.89 -17.46 8.88
C THR A 99 18.25 -17.08 9.46
N PHE A 100 18.24 -16.29 10.53
CA PHE A 100 19.44 -16.01 11.30
C PHE A 100 19.65 -17.07 12.38
N SER A 101 20.90 -17.22 12.83
CA SER A 101 21.22 -18.08 13.95
C SER A 101 20.47 -17.60 15.20
N LYS A 102 19.79 -18.54 15.87
CA LYS A 102 19.14 -18.27 17.15
C LYS A 102 20.24 -18.24 18.20
N LYS A 103 20.36 -17.12 18.91
CA LYS A 103 21.19 -17.10 20.12
C LYS A 103 20.52 -18.05 21.12
N THR A 104 21.16 -19.18 21.40
CA THR A 104 20.85 -20.02 22.57
C THR A 104 21.22 -19.26 23.83
#